data_AF-A0AAU6YTV7-F1
#
_entry.id   AF-A0AAU6YTV7-F1
#
_cell.length_a   1.000
_cell.length_b   1.000
_cell.length_c   1.000
_cell.angle_alpha   90.00
_cell.angle_beta   90.00
_cell.angle_gamma   90.00
#
_symmetry.space_group_name_H-M   'P 1'
#
loop_
_entity.id
_entity.type
_entity.pdbx_description
1 polymer ?
#
loop_
_entity_poly.entity_id
_entity_poly.type
_entity_poly.pdbx_seq_one_letter_code
_entity_poly.pdbx_strand_id
1 'polypeptide(L)' 'MHSYYDATLSLIRERMGNVSPAAIAAGLRITETELTAKLSGDVVLTAAEMATLARLFGCPMSEIVA' A
#
# COMPACT_ATOMS: atom_id res chain seq x y z
N MET A 1 8.56 11.22 14.60
CA MET A 1 9.05 10.93 13.23
C MET A 1 8.05 10.02 12.49
N HIS A 2 6.74 10.32 12.56
CA HIS A 2 5.65 9.49 11.99
C HIS A 2 4.97 10.11 10.75
N SER A 3 5.26 11.38 10.45
CA SER A 3 4.46 12.16 9.48
C SER A 3 4.52 11.68 8.03
N TYR A 4 5.65 11.14 7.56
CA TYR A 4 5.84 10.76 6.16
C TYR A 4 5.23 9.39 5.83
N TYR A 5 5.29 8.45 6.78
CA TYR A 5 4.71 7.12 6.58
C TYR A 5 3.17 7.16 6.65
N ASP A 6 2.60 7.95 7.56
CA ASP A 6 1.15 8.16 7.61
C ASP A 6 0.62 8.85 6.35
N ALA A 7 1.38 9.79 5.78
CA ALA A 7 1.07 10.41 4.49
C ALA A 7 1.12 9.38 3.34
N THR A 8 2.15 8.54 3.31
CA THR A 8 2.29 7.41 2.37
C THR A 8 1.08 6.47 2.45
N LEU A 9 0.68 6.05 3.66
CA LEU A 9 -0.50 5.20 3.86
C LEU A 9 -1.80 5.88 3.40
N SER A 10 -1.93 7.20 3.62
CA SER A 10 -3.09 7.97 3.16
C SER A 10 -3.19 7.97 1.63
N LEU A 11 -2.08 8.23 0.93
CA LEU A 11 -2.00 8.17 -0.53
C LEU A 11 -2.35 6.77 -1.06
N ILE A 12 -1.81 5.71 -0.44
CA ILE A 12 -2.11 4.33 -0.82
C ILE A 12 -3.62 4.06 -0.68
N ARG A 13 -4.23 4.43 0.46
CA ARG A 13 -5.67 4.22 0.72
C ARG A 13 -6.55 4.97 -0.29
N GLU A 14 -6.18 6.18 -0.68
CA GLU A 14 -6.91 6.94 -1.72
C GLU A 14 -6.89 6.21 -3.07
N ARG A 15 -5.75 5.64 -3.46
CA ARG A 15 -5.61 4.91 -4.73
C ARG A 15 -6.26 3.53 -4.70
N MET A 16 -6.29 2.89 -3.53
CA MET A 16 -6.97 1.60 -3.32
C MET A 16 -8.45 1.63 -3.66
N GLY A 17 -9.11 2.79 -3.68
CA GLY A 17 -10.52 2.90 -4.11
C GLY A 17 -10.80 2.32 -5.50
N ASN A 18 -9.76 2.20 -6.35
CA ASN A 18 -9.87 1.65 -7.70
C ASN A 18 -9.50 0.16 -7.82
N VAL A 19 -8.98 -0.47 -6.76
CA VAL A 19 -8.47 -1.86 -6.80
C VAL A 19 -9.03 -2.66 -5.63
N SER A 20 -9.56 -3.85 -5.91
CA SER A 20 -10.06 -4.74 -4.86
C SER A 20 -8.96 -5.10 -3.84
N PRO A 21 -9.23 -5.06 -2.52
CA PRO A 21 -8.29 -5.50 -1.50
C PRO A 21 -7.76 -6.92 -1.73
N ALA A 22 -8.60 -7.83 -2.24
CA ALA A 22 -8.19 -9.19 -2.59
C ALA A 22 -7.14 -9.23 -3.72
N ALA A 23 -7.27 -8.36 -4.73
CA ALA A 23 -6.29 -8.26 -5.82
C ALA A 23 -4.95 -7.71 -5.32
N ILE A 24 -5.00 -6.78 -4.36
CA ILE A 24 -3.80 -6.23 -3.72
C ILE A 24 -3.10 -7.31 -2.88
N ALA A 25 -3.84 -8.01 -2.02
CA ALA A 25 -3.32 -9.10 -1.21
C ALA A 25 -2.68 -10.18 -2.09
N ALA A 26 -3.36 -10.57 -3.18
CA ALA A 26 -2.83 -11.50 -4.17
C ALA A 26 -1.55 -10.99 -4.86
N GLY A 27 -1.51 -9.72 -5.26
CA GLY A 27 -0.34 -9.11 -5.89
C GLY A 27 0.86 -9.02 -4.95
N LEU A 28 0.61 -8.77 -3.66
CA LEU A 28 1.63 -8.74 -2.61
C LEU A 28 2.00 -10.13 -2.08
N ARG A 29 1.24 -11.18 -2.45
CA ARG A 29 1.39 -12.56 -1.95
C ARG A 29 1.26 -12.66 -0.42
N ILE A 30 0.37 -11.87 0.15
CA ILE A 30 0.05 -11.84 1.58
C ILE A 30 -1.41 -12.17 1.80
N THR A 31 -1.79 -12.41 3.05
CA THR A 31 -3.19 -12.56 3.45
C THR A 31 -3.89 -11.20 3.53
N GLU A 32 -5.22 -11.17 3.42
CA GLU A 32 -6.00 -9.93 3.62
C GLU A 32 -5.84 -9.36 5.04
N THR A 33 -5.62 -10.24 6.03
CA THR A 33 -5.33 -9.84 7.41
C THR A 33 -4.02 -9.07 7.51
N GLU A 34 -2.95 -9.55 6.87
CA GLU A 34 -1.66 -8.85 6.81
C GLU A 34 -1.75 -7.55 6.03
N LEU A 35 -2.51 -7.53 4.93
CA LEU A 35 -2.77 -6.30 4.20
C LEU A 35 -3.45 -5.26 5.10
N THR A 36 -4.44 -5.68 5.88
CA THR A 36 -5.14 -4.79 6.82
C THR A 36 -4.20 -4.25 7.90
N ALA A 37 -3.35 -5.11 8.49
CA ALA A 37 -2.35 -4.71 9.48
C ALA A 37 -1.28 -3.75 8.90
N LYS A 38 -0.93 -3.92 7.63
CA LYS A 38 -0.02 -2.99 6.93
C LYS A 38 -0.67 -1.64 6.68
N LEU A 39 -1.93 -1.66 6.24
CA LEU A 39 -2.68 -0.46 5.96
C LEU A 39 -3.09 0.29 7.22
N SER A 40 -3.31 -0.37 8.36
CA SER A 40 -3.56 0.27 9.66
C SER A 40 -2.32 0.95 10.23
N GLY A 41 -1.14 0.65 9.68
CA GLY A 41 0.15 1.16 10.18
C GLY A 41 0.76 0.30 11.29
N ASP A 42 0.13 -0.82 11.66
CA ASP A 42 0.67 -1.77 12.64
C ASP A 42 1.94 -2.45 12.09
N VAL A 43 2.01 -2.64 10.77
CA VAL A 43 3.15 -3.23 10.07
C VAL A 43 3.62 -2.28 8.96
N VAL A 44 4.93 -2.06 8.87
CA VAL A 44 5.50 -1.23 7.82
C VAL A 44 5.50 -1.96 6.48
N LEU A 45 5.09 -1.27 5.42
CA LEU A 45 5.23 -1.71 4.04
C LEU A 45 6.70 -1.62 3.63
N THR A 46 7.20 -2.70 3.05
CA THR A 46 8.55 -2.70 2.45
C THR A 46 8.54 -1.96 1.13
N ALA A 47 9.72 -1.49 0.69
CA ALA A 47 9.86 -0.84 -0.61
C ALA A 47 9.40 -1.74 -1.79
N ALA A 48 9.59 -3.06 -1.68
CA ALA A 48 9.14 -4.01 -2.69
C ALA A 48 7.60 -4.12 -2.77
N GLU A 49 6.93 -4.10 -1.61
CA GLU A 49 5.46 -4.09 -1.55
C GLU A 49 4.93 -2.77 -2.11
N MET A 50 5.52 -1.63 -1.73
CA MET A 50 5.15 -0.34 -2.30
C MET A 50 5.36 -0.29 -3.83
N ALA A 51 6.46 -0.82 -4.34
CA ALA A 51 6.69 -0.91 -5.79
C ALA A 51 5.63 -1.78 -6.50
N THR A 52 5.17 -2.83 -5.83
CA THR A 52 4.11 -3.72 -6.34
C THR A 52 2.76 -3.01 -6.33
N LEU A 53 2.43 -2.28 -5.25
CA LEU A 53 1.24 -1.43 -5.16
C LEU A 53 1.22 -0.38 -6.28
N ALA A 54 2.32 0.33 -6.49
CA ALA A 54 2.44 1.32 -7.56
C ALA A 54 2.11 0.71 -8.94
N ARG A 55 2.63 -0.49 -9.23
CA ARG A 55 2.32 -1.23 -10.47
C ARG A 55 0.84 -1.61 -10.56
N LEU A 56 0.24 -2.08 -9.46
CA LEU A 56 -1.19 -2.43 -9.42
C LEU A 56 -2.09 -1.21 -9.63
N PHE A 57 -1.70 -0.06 -9.09
CA PHE A 57 -2.41 1.20 -9.26
C PHE A 57 -2.13 1.86 -10.62
N GLY A 58 -1.17 1.36 -11.39
CA GLY A 58 -0.77 1.94 -12.67
C GLY A 58 -0.10 3.32 -12.55
N CYS A 59 0.53 3.61 -11.41
CA CYS A 59 1.19 4.88 -11.14
C CYS A 59 2.68 4.68 -10.76
N PRO A 60 3.53 5.71 -10.89
CA PRO A 60 4.89 5.64 -10.38
C PRO A 60 4.91 5.57 -8.84
N MET A 61 5.96 4.97 -8.28
CA MET A 61 6.09 4.81 -6.82
C MET A 61 6.16 6.17 -6.08
N SER A 62 6.68 7.21 -6.72
CA SER A 62 6.71 8.58 -6.18
C SER A 62 5.33 9.20 -6.00
N GLU A 63 4.28 8.65 -6.59
CA GLU A 63 2.91 9.13 -6.38
C GLU A 63 2.22 8.52 -5.16
N ILE A 64 2.80 7.47 -4.57
CA ILE A 64 2.23 6.80 -3.40
C ILE A 64 3.15 6.87 -2.17
N VAL A 65 4.34 7.44 -2.30
CA VAL A 65 5.31 7.62 -1.21
C VAL A 65 5.56 9.11 -1.03
N ALA A 66 5.42 9.59 0.21
CA ALA A 66 5.62 10.98 0.61
C ALA A 66 7.00 11.24 1.25
#